data_AF-A0A925TMU0-F1
#
_entry.id   AF-A0A925TMU0-F1
#
_cell.length_a   1.000
_cell.length_b   1.000
_cell.length_c   1.000
_cell.angle_alpha   90.00
_cell.angle_beta   90.00
_cell.angle_gamma   90.00
#
_symmetry.space_group_name_H-M   'P 1'
#
loop_
_entity.id
_entity.type
_entity.pdbx_description
1 polymer ?
#
loop_
_entity_poly.entity_id
_entity_poly.type
_entity_poly.pdbx_seq_one_letter_code
_entity_poly.pdbx_strand_id
1 'polypeptide(L)'
;MKFTFFSAIPVMSLCFLFFVPQSVSAQAKSVDPYTQTAIDADKRAKELYQPVQTLEISFQKKTDKKTKYALVEAYMKFGNYMMLESPVSPRSKYRPALKAYNRVLELDKSNEEAAKNKKQIEDIYTQMGMPIPKD
;
A
#
# COMPACT_ATOMS: atom_id res chain seq x y z
N MET A 1 11.94 -2.30 -81.27
CA MET A 1 12.47 -1.43 -80.19
C MET A 1 11.41 -1.34 -79.10
N LYS A 2 11.77 -1.76 -77.88
CA LYS A 2 10.91 -1.79 -76.68
C LYS A 2 11.12 -0.50 -75.90
N PHE A 3 10.05 0.18 -75.50
CA PHE A 3 10.07 1.12 -74.37
C PHE A 3 8.76 0.99 -73.60
N THR A 4 8.81 0.19 -72.54
CA THR A 4 7.78 0.06 -71.52
C THR A 4 7.99 1.15 -70.49
N PHE A 5 7.05 2.09 -70.42
CA PHE A 5 6.82 2.94 -69.25
C PHE A 5 6.15 2.09 -68.17
N PHE A 6 6.77 1.92 -67.01
CA PHE A 6 6.03 1.56 -65.80
C PHE A 6 6.57 2.35 -64.61
N SER A 7 5.65 3.17 -64.09
CA SER A 7 5.79 4.13 -63.02
C SER A 7 6.08 3.47 -61.67
N ALA A 8 6.94 4.13 -60.90
CA ALA A 8 7.28 3.85 -59.52
C ALA A 8 6.04 3.81 -58.61
N ILE A 9 6.00 2.81 -57.71
CA ILE A 9 5.08 2.75 -56.56
C ILE A 9 5.93 2.99 -55.31
N PRO A 10 5.60 3.98 -54.46
CA PRO A 10 6.35 4.26 -53.25
C PRO A 10 6.03 3.26 -52.13
N VAL A 11 7.08 2.92 -51.41
CA VAL A 11 7.13 2.07 -50.20
C VAL A 11 6.26 2.69 -49.11
N MET A 12 5.11 2.06 -48.82
CA MET A 12 4.28 2.43 -47.69
C MET A 12 4.86 1.79 -46.42
N SER A 13 5.74 2.55 -45.77
CA SER A 13 6.33 2.24 -44.46
C SER A 13 5.23 2.19 -43.40
N LEU A 14 4.77 0.97 -43.12
CA LEU A 14 3.81 0.67 -42.06
C LEU A 14 4.58 0.60 -40.74
N CYS A 15 4.88 1.77 -40.15
CA CYS A 15 5.29 1.87 -38.76
C CYS A 15 4.11 1.45 -37.87
N PHE A 16 4.03 0.15 -37.58
CA PHE A 16 3.18 -0.40 -36.54
C PHE A 16 3.66 0.18 -35.21
N LEU A 17 2.98 1.23 -34.75
CA LEU A 17 3.10 1.71 -33.38
C LEU A 17 2.60 0.58 -32.48
N PHE A 18 3.53 -0.23 -31.97
CA PHE A 18 3.31 -1.09 -30.83
C PHE A 18 2.94 -0.18 -29.66
N PHE A 19 1.65 0.05 -29.51
CA PHE A 19 1.03 0.58 -28.31
C PHE A 19 1.27 -0.45 -27.21
N VAL A 20 2.39 -0.29 -26.50
CA VAL A 20 2.68 -1.03 -25.27
C VAL A 20 1.63 -0.61 -24.25
N PRO A 21 0.72 -1.49 -23.81
CA PRO A 21 -0.11 -1.17 -22.66
C PRO A 21 0.84 -1.15 -21.46
N GLN A 22 1.25 0.04 -21.02
CA GLN A 22 1.78 0.18 -19.68
C GLN A 22 0.65 -0.21 -18.73
N SER A 23 0.71 -1.44 -18.25
CA SER A 23 0.08 -1.85 -17.01
C SER A 23 0.71 -1.00 -15.91
N VAL A 24 0.18 0.21 -15.73
CA VAL A 24 0.41 1.02 -14.55
C VAL A 24 -0.29 0.29 -13.42
N SER A 25 0.36 -0.76 -12.91
CA SER A 25 0.04 -1.32 -11.61
C SER A 25 0.20 -0.16 -10.64
N ALA A 26 -0.92 0.40 -10.22
CA ALA A 26 -0.98 1.40 -9.17
C ALA A 26 -0.28 0.80 -7.96
N GLN A 27 0.98 1.19 -7.76
CA GLN A 27 1.80 0.77 -6.65
C GLN A 27 1.18 1.39 -5.41
N ALA A 28 0.35 0.62 -4.71
CA ALA A 28 0.10 0.88 -3.30
C ALA A 28 1.48 1.12 -2.64
N LYS A 29 1.65 2.23 -1.92
CA LYS A 29 2.91 2.58 -1.24
C LYS A 29 3.55 1.30 -0.70
N SER A 30 4.71 0.94 -1.24
CA SER A 30 5.39 -0.30 -0.87
C SER A 30 5.66 -0.29 0.62
N VAL A 31 5.17 -1.29 1.33
CA VAL A 31 5.42 -1.50 2.75
C VAL A 31 6.92 -1.73 2.94
N ASP A 32 7.49 -1.22 4.04
CA ASP A 32 8.90 -1.45 4.32
C ASP A 32 9.17 -2.95 4.60
N PRO A 33 10.38 -3.45 4.31
CA PRO A 33 10.68 -4.88 4.43
C PRO A 33 10.44 -5.46 5.83
N TYR A 34 10.59 -4.66 6.89
CA TYR A 34 10.38 -5.14 8.26
C TYR A 34 8.90 -5.41 8.53
N THR A 35 8.05 -4.45 8.16
CA THR A 35 6.59 -4.61 8.27
C THR A 35 6.11 -5.76 7.39
N GLN A 36 6.64 -5.89 6.17
CA GLN A 36 6.29 -6.99 5.27
C GLN A 36 6.65 -8.36 5.89
N THR A 37 7.85 -8.48 6.48
CA THR A 37 8.29 -9.70 7.16
C THR A 37 7.34 -10.07 8.32
N ALA A 38 6.92 -9.09 9.12
CA ALA A 38 5.98 -9.33 10.22
C ALA A 38 4.59 -9.78 9.72
N ILE A 39 4.12 -9.22 8.60
CA ILE A 39 2.85 -9.62 7.97
C ILE A 39 2.94 -11.04 7.39
N ASP A 40 4.04 -11.39 6.72
CA ASP A 40 4.21 -12.71 6.13
C ASP A 40 4.45 -13.81 7.16
N ALA A 41 4.96 -13.46 8.34
CA ALA A 41 5.12 -14.38 9.47
C ALA A 41 3.79 -14.78 10.13
N ASP A 42 2.69 -14.07 9.86
CA ASP A 42 1.38 -14.34 10.45
C ASP A 42 0.28 -14.36 9.38
N LYS A 43 -0.26 -15.55 9.12
CA LYS A 43 -1.33 -15.75 8.13
C LYS A 43 -2.51 -14.80 8.36
N ARG A 44 -2.90 -14.58 9.61
CA ARG A 44 -4.06 -13.75 9.92
C ARG A 44 -3.76 -12.26 9.72
N ALA A 45 -2.54 -11.82 10.04
CA ALA A 45 -2.06 -10.48 9.69
C ALA A 45 -2.14 -10.25 8.18
N LYS A 46 -1.69 -11.22 7.39
CA LYS A 46 -1.76 -11.17 5.92
C LYS A 46 -3.18 -11.05 5.40
N GLU A 47 -4.10 -11.87 5.90
CA GLU A 47 -5.54 -11.81 5.54
C GLU A 47 -6.16 -10.43 5.86
N LEU A 48 -5.82 -9.85 7.01
CA LEU A 48 -6.31 -8.53 7.41
C LEU A 48 -5.67 -7.38 6.61
N TYR A 49 -4.46 -7.58 6.08
CA TYR A 49 -3.77 -6.56 5.30
C TYR A 49 -4.14 -6.54 3.80
N GLN A 50 -4.58 -7.66 3.23
CA GLN A 50 -5.09 -7.72 1.85
C GLN A 50 -6.18 -6.67 1.52
N PRO A 51 -7.25 -6.50 2.33
CA PRO A 51 -8.26 -5.47 2.06
C PRO A 51 -7.70 -4.06 2.18
N VAL A 52 -6.73 -3.83 3.08
CA VAL A 52 -6.04 -2.53 3.20
C VAL A 52 -5.35 -2.18 1.88
N GLN A 53 -4.60 -3.11 1.29
CA GLN A 53 -3.92 -2.89 0.00
C GLN A 53 -4.92 -2.58 -1.13
N THR A 54 -6.01 -3.35 -1.20
CA THR A 54 -7.05 -3.17 -2.22
C THR A 54 -7.74 -1.81 -2.09
N LEU A 55 -8.04 -1.40 -0.85
CA LEU A 55 -8.67 -0.12 -0.55
C LEU A 55 -7.73 1.07 -0.76
N GLU A 56 -6.44 0.94 -0.45
CA GLU A 56 -5.41 1.96 -0.77
C GLU A 56 -5.34 2.22 -2.28
N ILE A 57 -5.27 1.16 -3.09
CA ILE A 57 -5.25 1.28 -4.55
C ILE A 57 -6.53 1.97 -5.05
N SER A 58 -7.67 1.59 -4.47
CA SER A 58 -8.97 2.15 -4.83
C SER A 58 -9.07 3.64 -4.46
N PHE A 59 -8.59 4.00 -3.27
CA PHE A 59 -8.59 5.37 -2.75
C PHE A 59 -7.62 6.29 -3.50
N GLN A 60 -6.47 5.77 -3.93
CA GLN A 60 -5.51 6.48 -4.77
C GLN A 60 -6.08 6.79 -6.16
N LYS A 61 -6.87 5.87 -6.73
CA LYS A 61 -7.55 6.09 -8.02
C LYS A 61 -8.73 7.05 -7.88
N LYS A 62 -9.45 6.96 -6.77
CA LYS A 62 -10.64 7.79 -6.50
C LYS A 62 -10.72 8.12 -5.02
N THR A 63 -10.49 9.40 -4.71
CA THR A 63 -10.60 9.92 -3.34
C THR A 63 -12.07 10.14 -2.98
N ASP A 64 -12.77 9.08 -2.59
CA ASP A 64 -14.16 9.15 -2.12
C ASP A 64 -14.27 8.92 -0.61
N LYS A 65 -15.27 9.57 0.00
CA LYS A 65 -15.49 9.50 1.46
C LYS A 65 -15.79 8.07 1.92
N LYS A 66 -16.51 7.27 1.14
CA LYS A 66 -16.91 5.90 1.51
C LYS A 66 -15.68 4.98 1.58
N THR A 67 -14.82 5.00 0.56
CA THR A 67 -13.55 4.26 0.54
C THR A 67 -12.63 4.76 1.63
N LYS A 68 -12.60 6.07 1.92
CA LYS A 68 -11.83 6.60 3.06
C LYS A 68 -12.25 5.96 4.39
N TYR A 69 -13.55 5.90 4.67
CA TYR A 69 -14.06 5.29 5.91
C TYR A 69 -13.77 3.78 5.97
N ALA A 70 -13.99 3.06 4.87
CA ALA A 70 -13.65 1.64 4.79
C ALA A 70 -12.15 1.38 4.99
N LEU A 71 -11.30 2.27 4.46
CA LEU A 71 -9.86 2.20 4.60
C LEU A 71 -9.41 2.47 6.04
N VAL A 72 -9.99 3.47 6.71
CA VAL A 72 -9.78 3.74 8.13
C VAL A 72 -10.16 2.51 8.96
N GLU A 73 -11.33 1.93 8.73
CA GLU A 73 -11.79 0.74 9.44
C GLU A 73 -10.85 -0.47 9.23
N ALA A 74 -10.40 -0.69 7.99
CA ALA A 74 -9.48 -1.77 7.66
C ALA A 74 -8.12 -1.59 8.35
N TYR A 75 -7.56 -0.37 8.35
CA TYR A 75 -6.33 -0.08 9.07
C TYR A 75 -6.49 -0.20 10.59
N MET A 76 -7.62 0.22 11.16
CA MET A 76 -7.88 0.04 12.59
C MET A 76 -7.93 -1.44 12.97
N LYS A 77 -8.64 -2.27 12.20
CA LYS A 77 -8.69 -3.73 12.42
C LYS A 77 -7.31 -4.36 12.33
N PHE A 78 -6.55 -4.04 11.29
CA PHE A 78 -5.19 -4.55 11.11
C PHE A 78 -4.24 -4.08 12.23
N GLY A 79 -4.25 -2.79 12.55
CA GLY A 79 -3.40 -2.20 13.60
C GLY A 79 -3.70 -2.80 14.97
N ASN A 80 -4.98 -2.90 15.34
CA ASN A 80 -5.41 -3.49 16.61
C ASN A 80 -5.00 -4.96 16.70
N TYR A 81 -5.19 -5.73 15.63
CA TYR A 81 -4.74 -7.12 15.58
C TYR A 81 -3.22 -7.24 15.76
N MET A 82 -2.44 -6.46 15.02
CA MET A 82 -0.97 -6.48 15.13
C MET A 82 -0.50 -6.06 16.53
N MET A 83 -1.16 -5.10 17.15
CA MET A 83 -0.80 -4.64 18.49
C MET A 83 -1.15 -5.68 19.57
N LEU A 84 -2.37 -6.23 19.53
CA LEU A 84 -2.96 -6.96 20.66
C LEU A 84 -2.91 -8.48 20.50
N GLU A 85 -3.16 -9.00 19.30
CA GLU A 85 -3.46 -10.42 19.07
C GLU A 85 -2.36 -11.18 18.34
N SER A 86 -1.60 -10.51 17.46
CA SER A 86 -0.61 -11.20 16.63
C SER A 86 0.45 -11.93 17.48
N PRO A 87 0.78 -13.19 17.12
CA PRO A 87 1.75 -14.00 17.85
C PRO A 87 3.21 -13.63 17.53
N VAL A 88 3.45 -12.74 16.56
CA VAL A 88 4.81 -12.31 16.23
C VAL A 88 5.42 -11.51 17.38
N SER A 89 6.75 -11.48 17.47
CA SER A 89 7.43 -10.86 18.60
C SER A 89 7.02 -9.39 18.79
N PRO A 90 7.02 -8.85 20.03
CA PRO A 90 6.65 -7.45 20.29
C PRO A 90 7.39 -6.45 19.39
N ARG A 91 8.70 -6.66 19.17
CA ARG A 91 9.51 -5.84 18.28
C ARG A 91 8.94 -5.82 16.86
N SER A 92 8.59 -7.00 16.34
CA SER A 92 8.08 -7.19 14.97
C SER A 92 6.67 -6.65 14.78
N LYS A 93 5.80 -6.78 15.79
CA LYS A 93 4.36 -6.47 15.64
C LYS A 93 4.03 -4.98 15.78
N TYR A 94 4.79 -4.24 16.58
CA TYR A 94 4.47 -2.84 16.88
C TYR A 94 4.75 -1.87 15.73
N ARG A 95 5.76 -2.12 14.89
CA ARG A 95 6.01 -1.27 13.70
C ARG A 95 4.85 -1.30 12.69
N PRO A 96 4.32 -2.48 12.27
CA PRO A 96 3.11 -2.57 11.46
C PRO A 96 1.92 -1.83 12.06
N ALA A 97 1.68 -2.01 13.36
CA ALA A 97 0.57 -1.38 14.06
C ALA A 97 0.72 0.16 14.10
N LEU A 98 1.92 0.65 14.41
CA LEU A 98 2.23 2.09 14.43
C LEU A 98 2.00 2.72 13.05
N LYS A 99 2.42 2.05 11.97
CA LYS A 99 2.17 2.52 10.60
C LYS A 99 0.68 2.56 10.27
N ALA A 100 -0.08 1.55 10.70
CA ALA A 100 -1.52 1.54 10.52
C ALA A 100 -2.19 2.72 11.22
N TYR A 101 -1.85 3.01 12.47
CA TYR A 101 -2.43 4.14 13.22
C TYR A 101 -1.99 5.49 12.66
N ASN A 102 -0.72 5.64 12.24
CA ASN A 102 -0.27 6.85 11.55
C ASN A 102 -1.11 7.10 10.30
N ARG A 103 -1.36 6.06 9.51
CA ARG A 103 -2.17 6.17 8.30
C ARG A 103 -3.64 6.48 8.60
N VAL A 104 -4.21 5.92 9.67
CA VAL A 104 -5.56 6.30 10.13
C VAL A 104 -5.61 7.78 10.46
N LEU A 105 -4.63 8.31 11.22
CA LEU A 105 -4.59 9.73 11.61
C LEU A 105 -4.34 10.68 10.43
N GLU A 106 -3.71 10.22 9.35
CA GLU A 106 -3.64 10.97 8.09
C GLU A 106 -5.02 11.11 7.41
N LEU A 107 -5.84 10.05 7.45
CA LEU A 107 -7.16 10.00 6.79
C LEU A 107 -8.28 10.59 7.66
N ASP A 108 -8.14 10.45 8.98
CA ASP A 108 -9.06 10.87 10.02
C ASP A 108 -8.28 11.30 11.28
N LYS A 109 -7.94 12.60 11.32
CA LYS A 109 -7.19 13.23 12.42
C LYS A 109 -7.94 13.20 13.77
N SER A 110 -9.26 13.02 13.74
CA SER A 110 -10.11 12.96 14.94
C SER A 110 -10.24 11.56 15.52
N ASN A 111 -9.56 10.56 14.95
CA ASN A 111 -9.62 9.20 15.47
C ASN A 111 -8.86 9.06 16.80
N GLU A 112 -9.58 9.25 17.91
CA GLU A 112 -9.02 9.21 19.27
C GLU A 112 -8.42 7.84 19.61
N GLU A 113 -9.02 6.75 19.12
CA GLU A 113 -8.53 5.39 19.35
C GLU A 113 -7.17 5.18 18.69
N ALA A 114 -7.01 5.59 17.43
CA ALA A 114 -5.73 5.52 16.72
C ALA A 114 -4.66 6.38 17.41
N ALA A 115 -5.02 7.59 17.87
CA ALA A 115 -4.10 8.46 18.60
C ALA A 115 -3.62 7.83 19.91
N LYS A 116 -4.54 7.23 20.67
CA LYS A 116 -4.23 6.50 21.91
C LYS A 116 -3.34 5.29 21.66
N ASN A 117 -3.67 4.45 20.69
CA ASN A 117 -2.92 3.22 20.41
C ASN A 117 -1.53 3.54 19.83
N LYS A 118 -1.42 4.58 18.99
CA LYS A 118 -0.13 5.14 18.56
C LYS A 118 0.73 5.53 19.76
N LYS A 119 0.20 6.36 20.66
CA LYS A 119 0.92 6.82 21.88
C LYS A 119 1.40 5.63 22.71
N GLN A 120 0.53 4.63 22.91
CA GLN A 120 0.88 3.42 23.66
C GLN A 120 2.06 2.67 23.02
N ILE A 121 2.08 2.53 21.69
CA ILE A 121 3.21 1.90 20.99
C ILE A 121 4.49 2.74 21.13
N GLU A 122 4.41 4.06 20.98
CA GLU A 122 5.56 4.97 21.15
C GLU A 122 6.17 4.88 22.56
N ASP A 123 5.32 4.78 23.58
CA ASP A 123 5.76 4.60 24.97
C ASP A 123 6.43 3.23 25.17
N ILE A 124 5.90 2.16 24.53
CA ILE A 124 6.54 0.83 24.53
C ILE A 124 7.92 0.87 23.85
N TYR A 125 8.08 1.56 22.71
CA TYR A 125 9.39 1.77 22.09
C TYR A 125 10.39 2.44 23.05
N THR A 126 9.93 3.48 23.75
CA THR A 126 10.73 4.19 24.75
C THR A 126 11.15 3.28 25.90
N GLN A 127 10.22 2.47 26.44
CA GLN A 127 10.50 1.51 27.51
C GLN A 127 11.47 0.39 27.07
N MET A 128 11.44 0.00 25.79
CA MET A 128 12.39 -0.95 25.22
C MET A 128 13.76 -0.35 24.91
N GLY A 129 13.96 0.96 25.15
CA GLY A 129 15.20 1.67 24.80
C GLY A 129 15.44 1.72 23.28
N MET A 130 14.37 1.68 22.48
CA MET A 130 14.46 1.66 21.02
C MET A 130 13.96 2.97 20.42
N PRO A 131 14.52 3.40 19.27
CA PRO A 131 14.02 4.59 18.58
C PRO A 131 12.63 4.32 18.00
N ILE A 132 11.75 5.32 18.11
CA ILE A 132 10.42 5.29 17.49
C ILE A 132 10.58 5.41 15.96
N PRO A 133 10.08 4.45 15.16
CA PRO A 133 10.08 4.56 13.70
C PRO A 133 9.25 5.74 13.21
N LYS A 134 9.76 6.50 12.23
CA LYS A 134 9.11 7.72 11.67
C LYS A 134 8.80 7.61 10.17
N ASP A 135 8.90 6.42 9.62
CA ASP A 135 8.80 6.11 8.18
C ASP A 135 7.41 5.62 7.74
#